data_AF-A0A351UHM2-F1
#
_entry.id   AF-A0A351UHM2-F1
#
_cell.length_a   1.000
_cell.length_b   1.000
_cell.length_c   1.000
_cell.angle_alpha   90.00
_cell.angle_beta   90.00
_cell.angle_gamma   90.00
#
_symmetry.space_group_name_H-M   'P 1'
#
loop_
_entity.id
_entity.type
_entity.pdbx_description
1 polymer ?
#
loop_
_entity_poly.entity_id
_entity_poly.type
_entity_poly.pdbx_seq_one_letter_code
_entity_poly.pdbx_strand_id
1 'polypeptide(L)'
;MRSNHYAFIIAAALLCACAQPGRKGARPAAVPEKETAAPAAAGVKAPELSAEDSQKVEGLYYRAVGAYSNNDMAAALNYLNEISTLSPSYPPAVELRGKLKSVSGAKPAPPPQKP
;
A
#
# COMPACT_ATOMS: atom_id res chain seq x y z
N MET A 1 -7.68 -30.41 -31.75
CA MET A 1 -8.43 -29.23 -32.23
C MET A 1 -8.42 -28.22 -31.08
N ARG A 2 -7.47 -27.27 -31.03
CA ARG A 2 -7.53 -25.89 -31.59
C ARG A 2 -8.75 -25.08 -31.13
N SER A 3 -8.45 -24.13 -30.23
CA SER A 3 -8.98 -22.77 -30.01
C SER A 3 -10.43 -22.44 -30.40
N ASN A 4 -11.13 -21.71 -29.51
CA ASN A 4 -11.91 -20.58 -29.98
C ASN A 4 -12.01 -19.46 -28.93
N HIS A 5 -11.47 -18.32 -29.33
CA HIS A 5 -11.49 -17.04 -28.65
C HIS A 5 -12.78 -16.25 -28.97
N TYR A 6 -13.14 -15.32 -28.08
CA TYR A 6 -13.91 -14.11 -28.34
C TYR A 6 -15.29 -14.23 -29.02
N ALA A 7 -16.29 -14.57 -28.22
CA ALA A 7 -17.64 -14.02 -28.32
C ALA A 7 -18.15 -14.02 -26.86
N PHE A 8 -18.18 -12.91 -26.14
CA PHE A 8 -19.28 -11.96 -26.16
C PHE A 8 -18.81 -10.68 -25.45
N ILE A 9 -18.36 -9.70 -26.24
CA ILE A 9 -18.51 -8.30 -25.85
C ILE A 9 -19.96 -7.96 -26.16
N ILE A 10 -20.86 -7.99 -25.18
CA ILE A 10 -22.16 -7.31 -25.25
C ILE A 10 -22.51 -6.73 -23.87
N ALA A 11 -22.36 -5.41 -23.79
CA ALA A 11 -23.28 -4.42 -23.21
C ALA A 11 -24.11 -4.82 -21.97
N ALA A 12 -23.89 -4.10 -20.87
CA ALA A 12 -24.95 -3.35 -20.18
C ALA A 12 -24.35 -2.53 -19.03
N ALA A 13 -24.02 -1.28 -19.34
CA ALA A 13 -24.13 -0.21 -18.37
C ALA A 13 -25.59 -0.11 -17.89
N LEU A 14 -25.78 0.42 -16.68
CA LEU A 14 -27.04 0.72 -15.97
C LEU A 14 -27.48 -0.36 -14.99
N LEU A 15 -27.13 -0.13 -13.70
CA LEU A 15 -28.08 -0.06 -12.59
C LEU A 15 -27.32 0.30 -11.30
N CYS A 16 -26.83 1.54 -11.21
CA CYS A 16 -26.49 2.16 -9.94
C CYS A 16 -27.64 3.10 -9.57
N ALA A 17 -28.72 2.51 -9.05
CA ALA A 17 -29.86 3.21 -8.49
C ALA A 17 -29.82 3.05 -6.96
N CYS A 18 -28.88 3.73 -6.32
CA CYS A 18 -28.96 4.01 -4.88
C CYS A 18 -29.51 5.43 -4.72
N ALA A 19 -30.75 5.48 -4.23
CA ALA A 19 -31.49 6.68 -3.91
C ALA A 19 -30.75 7.58 -2.92
N GLN A 20 -30.75 8.89 -3.17
CA GLN A 20 -30.80 9.87 -2.09
C GLN A 20 -31.44 11.19 -2.57
N PRO A 21 -32.69 11.47 -2.18
CA PRO A 21 -33.35 12.74 -2.43
C PRO A 21 -32.99 13.75 -1.34
N GLY A 22 -32.60 14.95 -1.76
CA GLY A 22 -32.91 16.18 -1.06
C GLY A 22 -31.90 16.68 -0.03
N ARG A 23 -31.12 17.70 -0.42
CA ARG A 23 -31.01 18.95 0.35
C ARG A 23 -30.95 20.14 -0.61
N LYS A 24 -32.09 20.84 -0.72
CA LYS A 24 -32.15 22.24 -1.14
C LYS A 24 -31.43 23.07 -0.09
N GLY A 25 -30.55 23.97 -0.49
CA GLY A 25 -29.90 24.90 0.42
C GLY A 25 -28.89 25.81 -0.29
N ALA A 26 -29.42 26.85 -0.94
CA ALA A 26 -28.82 28.15 -1.22
C ALA A 26 -27.27 28.31 -1.25
N ARG A 27 -26.74 28.63 -2.44
CA ARG A 27 -25.57 29.53 -2.66
C ARG A 27 -25.90 30.95 -2.11
N PRO A 28 -24.99 31.96 -2.10
CA PRO A 28 -23.52 31.97 -2.26
C PRO A 28 -22.80 32.87 -1.22
N ALA A 29 -21.48 32.73 -1.04
CA ALA A 29 -20.61 33.85 -0.62
C ALA A 29 -19.15 33.53 -0.97
N ALA A 30 -18.45 34.56 -1.41
CA ALA A 30 -17.12 34.55 -1.99
C ALA A 30 -16.01 34.23 -0.97
N VAL A 31 -14.94 33.57 -1.44
CA VAL A 31 -13.52 33.93 -1.17
C VAL A 31 -12.60 33.25 -2.20
N PRO A 32 -11.46 33.87 -2.56
CA PRO A 32 -10.75 33.66 -3.83
C PRO A 32 -9.75 32.49 -3.82
N GLU A 33 -9.27 32.19 -5.02
CA GLU A 33 -8.13 31.33 -5.33
C GLU A 33 -6.91 31.59 -4.43
N LYS A 34 -6.19 30.51 -4.09
CA LYS A 34 -4.72 30.33 -4.17
C LYS A 34 -4.18 29.54 -2.98
N GLU A 35 -3.25 28.64 -3.33
CA GLU A 35 -2.19 28.11 -2.48
C GLU A 35 -2.51 26.94 -1.52
N THR A 36 -2.00 25.77 -1.94
CA THR A 36 -1.10 24.93 -1.14
C THR A 36 -1.60 24.44 0.22
N ALA A 37 -1.98 23.16 0.25
CA ALA A 37 -1.88 22.35 1.47
C ALA A 37 -1.30 20.97 1.12
N ALA A 38 -0.06 20.99 0.62
CA ALA A 38 0.85 19.91 0.95
C ALA A 38 1.02 19.92 2.48
N PRO A 39 0.88 18.79 3.19
CA PRO A 39 1.16 18.79 4.61
C PRO A 39 2.66 19.00 4.81
N ALA A 40 3.00 20.18 5.34
CA ALA A 40 4.30 20.47 5.93
C ALA A 40 4.52 19.54 7.13
N ALA A 41 5.32 18.49 6.95
CA ALA A 41 6.02 17.84 8.04
C ALA A 41 7.41 18.47 8.15
N ALA A 42 7.48 19.64 8.80
CA ALA A 42 8.74 20.19 9.26
C ALA A 42 9.11 19.51 10.59
N GLY A 43 10.29 18.88 10.62
CA GLY A 43 11.09 18.82 11.84
C GLY A 43 11.34 17.45 12.44
N VAL A 44 12.15 16.62 11.78
CA VAL A 44 13.26 15.89 12.43
C VAL A 44 14.36 15.73 11.37
N LYS A 45 15.58 16.16 11.66
CA LYS A 45 16.80 15.82 10.88
C LYS A 45 17.04 14.30 10.95
N ALA A 46 16.22 13.52 10.25
CA ALA A 46 16.67 12.30 9.62
C ALA A 46 17.56 12.72 8.43
N PRO A 47 18.46 11.88 7.91
CA PRO A 47 19.08 12.15 6.62
C PRO A 47 17.93 12.40 5.65
N GLU A 48 17.75 13.65 5.20
CA GLU A 48 16.66 14.00 4.31
C GLU A 48 16.95 13.28 3.01
N LEU A 49 16.27 12.15 2.82
CA LEU A 49 16.23 11.45 1.56
C LEU A 49 15.85 12.47 0.49
N SER A 50 16.50 12.41 -0.66
CA SER A 50 16.05 13.19 -1.81
C SER A 50 14.57 12.91 -2.07
N ALA A 51 13.85 13.86 -2.68
CA ALA A 51 12.44 13.65 -2.99
C ALA A 51 12.24 12.40 -3.87
N GLU A 52 13.20 12.14 -4.75
CA GLU A 52 13.29 10.97 -5.61
C GLU A 52 13.49 9.68 -4.81
N ASP A 53 14.41 9.66 -3.84
CA ASP A 53 14.65 8.49 -2.99
C ASP A 53 13.46 8.20 -2.08
N SER A 54 12.77 9.25 -1.61
CA SER A 54 11.56 9.12 -0.79
C SER A 54 10.43 8.45 -1.57
N GLN A 55 10.16 8.92 -2.79
CA GLN A 55 9.17 8.30 -3.69
C GLN A 55 9.53 6.86 -4.04
N LYS A 56 10.83 6.59 -4.26
CA LYS A 56 11.31 5.24 -4.54
C LYS A 56 11.13 4.31 -3.35
N VAL A 57 11.46 4.75 -2.13
CA VAL A 57 11.27 4.00 -0.89
C VAL A 57 9.79 3.66 -0.68
N GLU A 58 8.89 4.63 -0.88
CA GLU A 58 7.44 4.39 -0.78
C GLU A 58 6.96 3.37 -1.82
N GLY A 59 7.37 3.53 -3.08
CA GLY A 59 7.02 2.59 -4.15
C GLY A 59 7.51 1.16 -3.88
N LEU A 60 8.74 1.01 -3.39
CA LEU A 60 9.28 -0.28 -2.96
C LEU A 60 8.50 -0.85 -1.78
N TYR A 61 8.08 -0.01 -0.83
CA TYR A 61 7.31 -0.45 0.32
C TYR A 61 5.95 -1.01 -0.09
N TYR A 62 5.21 -0.33 -0.96
CA TYR A 62 3.94 -0.84 -1.47
C TYR A 62 4.09 -2.18 -2.22
N ARG A 63 5.17 -2.34 -2.99
CA ARG A 63 5.50 -3.62 -3.64
C ARG A 63 5.81 -4.71 -2.61
N ALA A 64 6.55 -4.39 -1.54
CA ALA A 64 6.82 -5.32 -0.45
C ALA A 64 5.54 -5.78 0.26
N VAL A 65 4.62 -4.87 0.55
CA VAL A 65 3.32 -5.18 1.15
C VAL A 65 2.48 -6.05 0.22
N GLY A 66 2.48 -5.75 -1.08
CA GLY A 66 1.79 -6.56 -2.10
C GLY A 66 2.35 -7.98 -2.17
N ALA A 67 3.67 -8.12 -2.23
CA ALA A 67 4.35 -9.42 -2.21
C ALA A 67 4.04 -10.22 -0.94
N TYR A 68 4.11 -9.58 0.24
CA TYR A 68 3.77 -10.20 1.52
C TYR A 68 2.32 -10.70 1.54
N SER A 69 1.38 -9.88 1.05
CA SER A 69 -0.05 -10.24 0.97
C SER A 69 -0.31 -11.40 0.00
N ASN A 70 0.50 -11.52 -1.05
CA ASN A 70 0.47 -12.62 -2.01
C ASN A 70 1.22 -13.87 -1.52
N ASN A 71 1.68 -13.91 -0.26
CA ASN A 71 2.54 -14.95 0.30
C ASN A 71 3.91 -15.10 -0.38
N ASP A 72 4.33 -14.14 -1.20
CA ASP A 72 5.67 -14.11 -1.78
C ASP A 72 6.66 -13.46 -0.80
N MET A 73 7.05 -14.25 0.20
CA MET A 73 7.95 -13.82 1.26
C MET A 73 9.35 -13.45 0.73
N ALA A 74 9.79 -14.12 -0.34
CA ALA A 74 11.10 -13.87 -0.95
C ALA A 74 11.12 -12.52 -1.66
N ALA A 75 10.12 -12.21 -2.49
CA ALA A 75 10.01 -10.91 -3.14
C ALA A 75 9.81 -9.78 -2.10
N ALA A 76 9.01 -10.02 -1.06
CA ALA A 76 8.83 -9.05 0.02
C ALA A 76 10.15 -8.70 0.72
N LEU A 77 10.97 -9.70 1.05
CA LEU A 77 12.30 -9.49 1.62
C LEU A 77 13.24 -8.74 0.67
N ASN A 78 13.18 -9.04 -0.63
CA ASN A 78 14.02 -8.37 -1.61
C ASN A 78 13.72 -6.86 -1.66
N TYR A 79 12.45 -6.47 -1.76
CA TYR A 79 12.04 -5.06 -1.72
C TYR A 79 12.41 -4.39 -0.40
N LEU A 80 12.29 -5.08 0.74
CA LEU A 80 12.69 -4.55 2.04
C LEU A 80 14.21 -4.36 2.17
N ASN A 81 15.00 -5.20 1.50
CA ASN A 81 16.45 -5.01 1.41
C ASN A 81 16.80 -3.78 0.57
N GLU A 82 16.14 -3.58 -0.57
CA GLU A 82 16.29 -2.36 -1.38
C GLU A 82 15.88 -1.09 -0.61
N ILE A 83 14.82 -1.15 0.20
CA ILE A 83 14.47 -0.03 1.08
C ILE A 83 15.60 0.23 2.09
N SER A 84 16.19 -0.81 2.67
CA SER A 84 17.25 -0.65 3.66
C SER A 84 18.56 -0.09 3.10
N THR A 85 18.80 -0.17 1.78
CA THR A 85 19.97 0.48 1.15
C THR A 85 19.77 1.98 0.98
N LEU A 86 18.52 2.42 0.77
CA LEU A 86 18.15 3.83 0.61
C LEU A 86 17.88 4.50 1.96
N SER A 87 17.03 3.86 2.76
CA SER A 87 16.59 4.34 4.08
C SER A 87 16.63 3.19 5.10
N PRO A 88 17.79 2.96 5.74
CA PRO A 88 17.96 1.90 6.73
C PRO A 88 16.98 1.98 7.90
N SER A 89 16.48 3.19 8.19
CA SER A 89 15.63 3.48 9.34
C SER A 89 14.18 3.78 8.95
N TYR A 90 13.73 3.39 7.75
CA TYR A 90 12.34 3.59 7.31
C TYR A 90 11.37 2.77 8.18
N PRO A 91 10.59 3.41 9.08
CA PRO A 91 9.85 2.68 10.12
C PRO A 91 8.86 1.62 9.58
N PRO A 92 8.06 1.90 8.53
CA PRO A 92 7.13 0.92 7.98
C PRO A 92 7.81 -0.37 7.48
N ALA A 93 8.99 -0.26 6.87
CA ALA A 93 9.75 -1.42 6.41
C ALA A 93 10.31 -2.27 7.58
N VAL A 94 10.71 -1.62 8.67
CA VAL A 94 11.19 -2.32 9.88
C VAL A 94 10.06 -3.16 10.47
N GLU A 95 8.86 -2.60 10.59
CA GLU A 95 7.68 -3.33 11.07
C GLU A 95 7.35 -4.53 10.18
N LEU A 96 7.36 -4.34 8.86
CA LEU A 96 7.06 -5.42 7.92
C LEU A 96 8.11 -6.55 7.99
N ARG A 97 9.41 -6.23 8.14
CA ARG A 97 10.46 -7.24 8.40
C ARG A 97 10.21 -8.00 9.68
N GLY A 98 9.75 -7.34 10.74
CA GLY A 98 9.37 -7.98 12.00
C GLY A 98 8.28 -9.04 11.78
N LYS A 99 7.21 -8.67 11.07
CA LYS A 99 6.12 -9.59 10.73
C LYS A 99 6.60 -10.79 9.92
N LEU A 100 7.42 -10.57 8.90
CA LEU A 100 8.02 -11.63 8.07
C LEU A 100 8.85 -12.62 8.90
N LYS A 101 9.65 -12.13 9.85
CA LYS A 101 10.42 -13.01 10.75
C LYS A 101 9.51 -13.85 11.66
N SER A 102 8.43 -13.26 12.18
CA SER A 102 7.46 -14.00 12.99
C SER A 102 6.75 -15.10 12.19
N VAL A 103 6.38 -14.82 10.94
CA VAL A 103 5.74 -15.81 10.04
C VAL A 103 6.73 -16.92 9.67
N SER A 104 7.98 -16.58 9.35
CA SER A 104 9.01 -17.56 9.00
C SER A 104 9.53 -18.35 10.20
N GLY A 105 9.48 -17.78 11.40
CA GLY A 105 9.93 -18.40 12.65
C GLY A 105 8.86 -19.23 13.37
N ALA A 106 7.60 -19.15 12.94
CA ALA A 106 6.51 -19.93 13.50
C ALA A 106 6.50 -21.37 12.96
N LYS A 107 7.45 -22.20 13.42
CA LYS A 107 7.16 -23.61 13.66
C LYS A 107 7.11 -23.81 15.17
N PRO A 108 5.93 -23.74 15.81
CA PRO A 108 5.81 -24.23 17.17
C PRO A 108 6.10 -25.72 17.10
N ALA A 109 7.17 -26.17 17.75
CA ALA A 109 7.29 -27.59 18.07
C ALA A 109 6.04 -27.97 18.86
N PRO A 110 5.31 -29.05 18.50
CA PRO A 110 4.20 -29.51 19.32
C PRO A 110 4.74 -29.76 20.74
N PRO A 111 4.05 -29.28 21.79
CA PRO A 111 4.47 -29.56 23.14
C PRO A 111 4.60 -31.09 23.31
N PRO A 112 5.61 -31.57 24.06
CA PRO A 112 5.76 -32.99 24.32
C PRO A 112 4.45 -33.51 24.92
N GLN A 113 3.76 -34.38 24.19
CA GLN A 113 2.61 -35.09 24.72
C GLN A 113 3.14 -36.00 25.83
N LYS A 114 2.82 -35.65 27.06
CA LYS A 114 3.10 -36.49 28.23
C LYS A 114 2.31 -37.80 28.06
N PRO A 115 2.92 -38.97 28.34
CA PRO A 115 2.27 -40.28 28.16
C PRO A 115 1.02 -40.45 29.02
#